data_AF-A0A8J6XPT8-F1
#
_entry.id   AF-A0A8J6XPT8-F1
#
_cell.length_a   1.000
_cell.length_b   1.000
_cell.length_c   1.000
_cell.angle_alpha   90.00
_cell.angle_beta   90.00
_cell.angle_gamma   90.00
#
_symmetry.space_group_name_H-M   'P 1'
#
loop_
_entity.id
_entity.type
_entity.pdbx_description
1 polymer ?
#
loop_
_entity_poly.entity_id
_entity_poly.type
_entity_poly.pdbx_seq_one_letter_code
_entity_poly.pdbx_strand_id
1 'polypeptide(L)'
;MDSRIQSYLRVAASHQRDTERIGPFLATFTHHNDNPFLNYAIPDDDATPSSADVAALIAAYERRSRIPRLEYYVPYNRDRTTEIAGIGVRAKFRRRGIAGALTTQLVRLAIDAGVSLAFLMAAHEAEARIYFRAGFSTIGEILHISHPREQP
;
A
#
# COMPACT_ATOMS: atom_id res chain seq x y z
N MET A 1 -3.64 -19.67 -8.49
CA MET A 1 -2.39 -19.72 -9.29
C MET A 1 -1.39 -18.65 -8.82
N ASP A 2 -1.45 -18.20 -7.55
CA ASP A 2 -0.95 -16.86 -7.17
C ASP A 2 0.11 -16.83 -6.04
N SER A 3 0.69 -17.96 -5.62
CA SER A 3 1.76 -17.98 -4.59
C SER A 3 3.20 -18.04 -5.14
N ARG A 4 3.38 -18.31 -6.45
CA ARG A 4 4.72 -18.54 -7.02
C ARG A 4 5.56 -17.28 -7.18
N ILE A 5 4.94 -16.10 -7.24
CA ILE A 5 5.63 -14.82 -7.45
C ILE A 5 6.43 -14.42 -6.21
N GLN A 6 5.81 -14.47 -5.03
CA GLN A 6 6.46 -14.05 -3.78
C GLN A 6 7.56 -15.03 -3.35
N SER A 7 7.33 -16.33 -3.56
CA SER A 7 8.37 -17.36 -3.47
C SER A 7 9.55 -17.11 -4.43
N TYR A 8 9.27 -16.75 -5.70
CA TYR A 8 10.32 -16.37 -6.66
C TYR A 8 11.11 -15.14 -6.21
N LEU A 9 10.45 -14.10 -5.69
CA LEU A 9 11.14 -12.92 -5.15
C LEU A 9 12.08 -13.28 -4.00
N ARG A 10 11.66 -14.15 -3.08
CA ARG A 10 12.53 -14.61 -1.97
C ARG A 10 13.78 -15.35 -2.47
N VAL A 11 13.61 -16.22 -3.47
CA VAL A 11 14.73 -16.97 -4.06
C VAL A 11 15.66 -16.05 -4.87
N ALA A 12 15.13 -15.10 -5.63
CA ALA A 12 15.94 -14.17 -6.40
C ALA A 12 16.71 -13.19 -5.50
N ALA A 13 16.09 -12.70 -4.43
CA ALA A 13 16.68 -11.69 -3.55
C ALA A 13 17.77 -12.24 -2.61
N SER A 14 17.82 -13.56 -2.37
CA SER A 14 18.87 -14.21 -1.57
C SER A 14 20.19 -14.36 -2.33
N HIS A 15 20.15 -14.32 -3.67
CA HIS A 15 21.37 -14.37 -4.46
C HIS A 15 22.03 -12.98 -4.42
N GLN A 16 23.24 -12.91 -3.82
CA GLN A 16 24.09 -11.70 -3.68
C GLN A 16 23.78 -10.75 -2.49
N ARG A 17 22.98 -11.16 -1.50
CA ARG A 17 22.67 -10.34 -0.31
C ARG A 17 22.80 -11.12 0.98
N ASP A 18 23.11 -10.42 2.07
CA ASP A 18 22.90 -10.96 3.41
C ASP A 18 21.41 -11.06 3.68
N THR A 19 20.99 -12.18 4.27
CA THR A 19 19.59 -12.41 4.59
C THR A 19 19.40 -12.76 6.05
N GLU A 20 18.35 -12.21 6.66
CA GLU A 20 17.92 -12.57 8.01
C GLU A 20 16.44 -12.97 7.98
N ARG A 21 16.10 -14.09 8.65
CA ARG A 21 14.71 -14.43 8.93
C ARG A 21 14.24 -13.72 10.18
N ILE A 22 13.14 -12.97 10.05
CA ILE A 22 12.54 -12.22 11.16
C ILE A 22 11.05 -12.52 11.15
N GLY A 23 10.59 -13.39 12.06
CA GLY A 23 9.21 -13.86 12.05
C GLY A 23 8.81 -14.41 10.66
N PRO A 24 7.75 -13.89 10.02
CA PRO A 24 7.32 -14.30 8.68
C PRO A 24 8.04 -13.55 7.54
N PHE A 25 9.11 -12.79 7.82
CA PHE A 25 9.80 -11.99 6.81
C PHE A 25 11.18 -12.56 6.46
N LEU A 26 11.53 -12.57 5.17
CA LEU A 26 12.90 -12.66 4.70
C LEU A 26 13.42 -11.24 4.46
N ALA A 27 14.25 -10.72 5.36
CA ALA A 27 14.91 -9.43 5.19
C ALA A 27 16.20 -9.60 4.39
N THR A 28 16.48 -8.67 3.48
CA THR A 28 17.70 -8.66 2.66
C THR A 28 18.49 -7.38 2.88
N PHE A 29 19.82 -7.52 2.93
CA PHE A 29 20.76 -6.43 3.20
C PHE A 29 21.92 -6.46 2.20
N THR A 30 22.30 -5.30 1.69
CA THR A 30 23.49 -5.17 0.82
C THR A 30 24.72 -4.73 1.61
N HIS A 31 25.84 -5.41 1.36
CA HIS A 31 27.13 -5.19 2.05
C HIS A 31 27.85 -3.89 1.70
N HIS A 32 27.72 -3.41 0.46
CA HIS A 32 28.60 -2.37 -0.09
C HIS A 32 27.86 -1.17 -0.68
N ASN A 33 26.55 -1.06 -0.43
CA ASN A 33 25.73 0.01 -0.99
C ASN A 33 24.59 0.36 -0.03
N ASP A 34 24.45 1.65 0.28
CA ASP A 34 23.43 2.21 1.16
C ASP A 34 22.10 2.48 0.43
N ASN A 35 22.00 2.09 -0.85
CA ASN A 35 20.81 2.32 -1.65
C ASN A 35 19.55 1.70 -0.99
N PRO A 36 18.55 2.52 -0.61
CA PRO A 36 17.35 2.06 0.08
C PRO A 36 16.45 1.15 -0.79
N PHE A 37 16.66 1.10 -2.10
CA PHE A 37 15.95 0.18 -2.99
C PHE A 37 16.46 -1.26 -2.93
N LEU A 38 17.59 -1.53 -2.26
CA LEU A 38 18.21 -2.86 -2.17
C LEU A 38 18.10 -3.52 -0.78
N ASN A 39 17.52 -2.80 0.20
CA ASN A 39 17.36 -3.27 1.57
C ASN A 39 15.86 -3.36 1.88
N TYR A 40 15.28 -4.52 1.62
CA TYR A 40 13.85 -4.75 1.80
C TYR A 40 13.56 -6.17 2.28
N ALA A 41 12.39 -6.33 2.90
CA ALA A 41 11.88 -7.56 3.44
C ALA A 41 10.71 -8.07 2.60
N ILE A 42 10.71 -9.38 2.37
CA ILE A 42 9.70 -10.09 1.62
C ILE A 42 8.95 -10.98 2.62
N PRO A 43 7.63 -10.77 2.84
CA PRO A 43 6.85 -11.66 3.68
C PRO A 43 6.75 -13.08 3.10
N ASP A 44 6.49 -14.06 3.95
CA ASP A 44 6.04 -15.38 3.54
C ASP A 44 4.72 -15.30 2.77
N ASP A 45 4.45 -16.32 1.97
CA ASP A 45 3.19 -16.42 1.23
C ASP A 45 2.05 -16.53 2.26
N ASP A 46 1.00 -15.73 2.08
CA ASP A 46 -0.16 -15.65 2.97
C ASP A 46 0.18 -15.31 4.45
N ALA A 47 1.34 -14.71 4.70
CA ALA A 47 1.73 -14.28 6.05
C ALA A 47 0.70 -13.30 6.64
N THR A 48 0.35 -13.51 7.91
CA THR A 48 -0.39 -12.56 8.75
C THR A 48 0.52 -12.09 9.88
N PRO A 49 1.45 -11.12 9.63
CA PRO A 49 2.39 -10.68 10.65
C PRO A 49 1.67 -10.04 11.84
N SER A 50 2.10 -10.38 13.05
CA SER A 50 1.66 -9.69 14.26
C SER A 50 2.38 -8.35 14.44
N SER A 51 1.86 -7.49 15.32
CA SER A 51 2.56 -6.26 15.70
C SER A 51 3.96 -6.53 16.28
N ALA A 52 4.16 -7.67 16.93
CA ALA A 52 5.46 -8.08 17.45
C ALA A 52 6.45 -8.44 16.33
N ASP A 53 5.98 -9.11 15.28
CA ASP A 53 6.78 -9.42 14.09
C ASP A 53 7.24 -8.14 13.37
N VAL A 54 6.32 -7.17 13.24
CA VAL A 54 6.63 -5.86 12.64
C VAL A 54 7.64 -5.09 13.49
N ALA A 55 7.49 -5.10 14.82
CA ALA A 55 8.44 -4.45 15.72
C ALA A 55 9.84 -5.08 15.64
N ALA A 56 9.91 -6.41 15.58
CA ALA A 56 11.17 -7.14 15.39
C ALA A 56 11.83 -6.80 14.04
N LEU A 57 11.02 -6.67 12.97
CA LEU A 57 11.51 -6.26 11.66
C LEU A 57 12.11 -4.85 11.69
N ILE A 58 11.42 -3.89 12.32
CA ILE A 58 11.91 -2.52 12.48
C ILE A 58 13.25 -2.52 13.24
N ALA A 59 13.30 -3.18 14.39
CA ALA A 59 14.52 -3.24 15.21
C ALA A 59 15.70 -3.86 14.46
N ALA A 60 15.47 -4.85 13.59
CA ALA A 60 16.54 -5.47 12.80
C ALA A 60 17.13 -4.53 11.73
N TYR A 61 16.32 -3.67 11.13
CA TYR A 61 16.78 -2.65 10.18
C TYR A 61 17.46 -1.47 10.89
N GLU A 62 16.92 -1.03 12.03
CA GLU A 62 17.49 0.04 12.85
C GLU A 62 18.89 -0.32 13.38
N ARG A 63 19.08 -1.56 13.86
CA ARG A 63 20.41 -2.06 14.30
C ARG A 63 21.48 -1.98 13.21
N ARG A 64 21.07 -1.86 11.94
CA ARG A 64 21.94 -1.79 10.75
C ARG A 64 21.93 -0.41 10.11
N SER A 65 21.34 0.58 10.76
CA SER A 65 21.17 1.95 10.24
C SER A 65 20.46 1.96 8.88
N ARG A 66 19.46 1.10 8.70
CA ARG A 66 18.65 0.99 7.46
C ARG A 66 17.19 1.37 7.74
N ILE A 67 16.51 1.85 6.70
CA ILE A 67 15.08 2.11 6.72
C ILE A 67 14.36 0.81 6.29
N PRO A 68 13.43 0.26 7.10
CA PRO A 68 12.70 -0.94 6.73
C PRO A 68 11.75 -0.67 5.55
N ARG A 69 11.81 -1.53 4.54
CA ARG A 69 10.94 -1.53 3.37
C ARG A 69 10.36 -2.93 3.15
N LEU A 70 9.10 -3.01 2.76
CA LEU A 70 8.47 -4.27 2.36
C LEU A 70 8.33 -4.35 0.84
N GLU A 71 8.59 -5.53 0.30
CA GLU A 71 8.23 -5.90 -1.07
C GLU A 71 7.34 -7.14 -1.00
N TYR A 72 6.06 -6.96 -1.30
CA TYR A 72 5.07 -8.02 -1.19
C TYR A 72 4.02 -7.90 -2.28
N TYR A 73 3.56 -9.06 -2.73
CA TYR A 73 2.35 -9.18 -3.52
C TYR A 73 1.18 -9.31 -2.56
N VAL A 74 0.09 -8.56 -2.80
CA VAL A 74 -1.14 -8.70 -2.03
C VAL A 74 -2.03 -9.66 -2.80
N PRO A 75 -2.12 -10.96 -2.41
CA PRO A 75 -3.05 -11.86 -3.07
C PRO A 75 -4.47 -11.34 -2.89
N TYR A 76 -5.27 -11.57 -3.92
CA TYR A 76 -6.64 -11.11 -4.11
C TYR A 76 -7.65 -11.69 -3.10
N ASN A 77 -7.33 -11.86 -1.82
CA ASN A 77 -8.37 -12.03 -0.78
C ASN A 77 -8.93 -10.65 -0.36
N ARG A 78 -9.17 -9.83 -1.39
CA ARG A 78 -9.57 -8.42 -1.45
C ARG A 78 -11.08 -8.25 -1.59
N ASP A 79 -11.88 -9.32 -1.58
CA ASP A 79 -13.26 -9.33 -2.10
C ASP A 79 -14.26 -8.39 -1.39
N ARG A 80 -13.85 -7.78 -0.28
CA ARG A 80 -14.65 -6.81 0.48
C ARG A 80 -13.96 -5.44 0.56
N THR A 81 -13.01 -5.16 -0.31
CA THR A 81 -12.35 -3.86 -0.42
C THR A 81 -12.70 -3.22 -1.76
N THR A 82 -13.07 -1.94 -1.75
CA THR A 82 -13.37 -1.20 -2.98
C THR A 82 -12.72 0.18 -2.98
N GLU A 83 -12.38 0.65 -4.17
CA GLU A 83 -12.00 2.05 -4.38
C GLU A 83 -13.24 2.86 -4.78
N ILE A 84 -13.45 3.98 -4.10
CA ILE A 84 -14.40 5.00 -4.55
C ILE A 84 -13.64 6.03 -5.38
N ALA A 85 -13.80 5.94 -6.70
CA ALA A 85 -13.14 6.80 -7.68
C ALA A 85 -14.15 7.56 -8.54
N GLY A 86 -13.65 8.46 -9.40
CA GLY A 86 -14.46 9.10 -10.44
C GLY A 86 -15.46 10.17 -9.95
N ILE A 87 -15.32 10.69 -8.73
CA ILE A 87 -16.21 11.72 -8.21
C ILE A 87 -15.88 13.07 -8.85
N GLY A 88 -16.74 13.50 -9.78
CA GLY A 88 -16.63 14.79 -10.45
C GLY A 88 -17.89 15.64 -10.30
N VAL A 89 -17.72 16.94 -10.03
CA VAL A 89 -18.82 17.92 -10.07
C VAL A 89 -18.51 18.98 -11.12
N ARG A 90 -19.41 19.12 -12.10
CA ARG A 90 -19.31 20.17 -13.13
C ARG A 90 -19.17 21.54 -12.49
N ALA A 91 -18.33 22.39 -13.07
CA ALA A 91 -17.96 23.70 -12.49
C ALA A 91 -19.15 24.52 -11.98
N LYS A 92 -20.22 24.66 -12.79
CA LYS A 92 -21.43 25.42 -12.44
C LYS A 92 -22.21 24.91 -11.22
N PHE A 93 -21.93 23.70 -10.74
CA PHE A 93 -22.59 23.06 -9.61
C PHE A 93 -21.66 22.82 -8.41
N ARG A 94 -20.39 23.26 -8.48
CA ARG A 94 -19.44 23.13 -7.37
C ARG A 94 -19.86 23.97 -6.17
N ARG A 95 -19.25 23.69 -5.01
CA ARG A 95 -19.48 24.38 -3.71
C ARG A 95 -20.91 24.27 -3.14
N ARG A 96 -21.66 23.25 -3.57
CA ARG A 96 -23.02 22.96 -3.08
C ARG A 96 -23.10 21.66 -2.26
N GLY A 97 -21.97 21.14 -1.80
CA GLY A 97 -21.90 19.87 -1.06
C GLY A 97 -22.07 18.59 -1.89
N ILE A 98 -22.31 18.70 -3.20
CA ILE A 98 -22.62 17.55 -4.08
C ILE A 98 -21.56 16.45 -4.04
N ALA A 99 -20.26 16.81 -4.12
CA ALA A 99 -19.17 15.82 -4.09
C ALA A 99 -19.18 15.02 -2.79
N GLY A 100 -19.29 15.69 -1.63
CA GLY A 100 -19.37 15.01 -0.34
C GLY A 100 -20.62 14.15 -0.20
N ALA A 101 -21.78 14.63 -0.67
CA ALA A 101 -23.01 13.83 -0.67
C ALA A 101 -22.86 12.56 -1.53
N LEU A 102 -22.28 12.68 -2.73
CA LEU A 102 -21.99 11.52 -3.59
C LEU A 102 -21.01 10.55 -2.92
N THR A 103 -19.90 11.04 -2.32
CA THR A 103 -18.96 10.19 -1.59
C THR A 103 -19.68 9.39 -0.50
N THR A 104 -20.45 10.06 0.36
CA THR A 104 -21.17 9.40 1.47
C THR A 104 -22.16 8.36 0.96
N GLN A 105 -22.89 8.63 -0.12
CA GLN A 105 -23.83 7.65 -0.68
C GLN A 105 -23.10 6.45 -1.28
N LEU A 106 -21.99 6.66 -1.99
CA LEU A 106 -21.18 5.57 -2.55
C LEU A 106 -20.59 4.67 -1.44
N VAL A 107 -20.14 5.26 -0.32
CA VAL A 107 -19.68 4.49 0.86
C VAL A 107 -20.80 3.62 1.41
N ARG A 108 -22.01 4.19 1.59
CA ARG A 108 -23.16 3.41 2.09
C ARG A 108 -23.50 2.25 1.17
N LEU A 109 -23.58 2.50 -0.13
CA LEU A 109 -23.83 1.45 -1.12
C LEU A 109 -22.76 0.36 -1.10
N ALA A 110 -21.49 0.71 -0.93
CA ALA A 110 -20.41 -0.25 -0.81
C ALA A 110 -20.58 -1.13 0.44
N ILE A 111 -20.85 -0.53 1.60
CA ILE A 111 -21.05 -1.26 2.85
C ILE A 111 -22.27 -2.19 2.75
N ASP A 112 -23.38 -1.70 2.20
CA ASP A 112 -24.61 -2.47 1.99
C ASP A 112 -24.38 -3.66 1.03
N ALA A 113 -23.46 -3.51 0.07
CA ALA A 113 -23.01 -4.57 -0.82
C ALA A 113 -21.98 -5.53 -0.16
N GLY A 114 -21.64 -5.33 1.11
CA GLY A 114 -20.73 -6.19 1.86
C GLY A 114 -19.28 -5.73 1.87
N VAL A 115 -18.92 -4.56 1.36
CA VAL A 115 -17.56 -4.02 1.47
C VAL A 115 -17.25 -3.70 2.94
N SER A 116 -16.12 -4.22 3.43
CA SER A 116 -15.57 -3.93 4.77
C SER A 116 -14.56 -2.78 4.76
N LEU A 117 -13.96 -2.47 3.61
CA LEU A 117 -13.00 -1.38 3.46
C LEU A 117 -13.23 -0.60 2.16
N ALA A 118 -13.75 0.63 2.25
CA ALA A 118 -13.74 1.57 1.15
C ALA A 118 -12.53 2.49 1.28
N PHE A 119 -11.75 2.64 0.21
CA PHE A 119 -10.65 3.60 0.15
C PHE A 119 -10.81 4.54 -1.04
N LEU A 120 -10.09 5.67 -1.01
CA LEU A 120 -10.04 6.64 -2.09
C LEU A 120 -8.70 7.36 -2.05
N MET A 121 -8.36 8.03 -3.16
CA MET A 121 -7.20 8.89 -3.26
C MET A 121 -7.66 10.34 -3.38
N ALA A 122 -7.16 11.21 -2.51
CA ALA A 122 -7.33 12.65 -2.67
C ALA A 122 -6.16 13.18 -3.49
N ALA A 123 -6.43 13.85 -4.60
CA ALA A 123 -5.38 14.47 -5.39
C ALA A 123 -4.82 15.73 -4.70
N HIS A 124 -5.70 16.47 -3.99
CA HIS A 124 -5.38 17.76 -3.39
C HIS A 124 -6.05 17.95 -2.02
N GLU A 125 -5.51 18.85 -1.18
CA GLU A 125 -6.02 19.10 0.19
C GLU A 125 -7.52 19.47 0.24
N ALA A 126 -8.01 20.20 -0.75
CA ALA A 126 -9.41 20.58 -0.84
C ALA A 126 -10.34 19.36 -0.97
N GLU A 127 -9.89 18.31 -1.66
CA GLU A 127 -10.59 17.03 -1.77
C GLU A 127 -10.47 16.23 -0.48
N ALA A 128 -9.29 16.18 0.11
CA ALA A 128 -9.05 15.51 1.40
C ALA A 128 -10.01 16.03 2.48
N ARG A 129 -10.29 17.34 2.51
CA ARG A 129 -11.24 17.94 3.46
C ARG A 129 -12.69 17.52 3.23
N ILE A 130 -13.07 17.23 1.99
CA ILE A 130 -14.39 16.69 1.66
C ILE A 130 -14.50 15.26 2.20
N TYR A 131 -13.48 14.43 1.94
CA TYR A 131 -13.48 13.03 2.35
C TYR A 131 -13.38 12.87 3.87
N PHE A 132 -12.63 13.72 4.56
CA PHE A 132 -12.59 13.76 6.02
C PHE A 132 -13.98 13.98 6.63
N ARG A 133 -14.77 14.92 6.07
CA ARG A 133 -16.15 15.14 6.49
C ARG A 133 -17.09 13.98 6.17
N ALA A 134 -16.75 13.15 5.18
CA ALA A 134 -17.49 11.94 4.84
C ALA A 134 -17.10 10.73 5.71
N GLY A 135 -16.18 10.91 6.68
CA GLY A 135 -15.76 9.87 7.63
C GLY A 135 -14.45 9.15 7.30
N PHE A 136 -13.74 9.57 6.25
CA PHE A 136 -12.43 9.01 5.93
C PHE A 136 -11.33 9.60 6.82
N SER A 137 -10.29 8.80 7.07
CA SER A 137 -9.02 9.25 7.65
C SER A 137 -7.87 8.98 6.68
N THR A 138 -6.80 9.77 6.77
CA THR A 138 -5.58 9.52 6.00
C THR A 138 -4.84 8.33 6.60
N ILE A 139 -4.56 7.32 5.77
CA ILE A 139 -3.83 6.10 6.16
C ILE A 139 -2.45 5.98 5.50
N GLY A 140 -2.12 6.88 4.56
CA GLY A 140 -0.85 6.86 3.85
C GLY A 140 -0.80 7.87 2.71
N GLU A 141 0.32 7.89 2.02
CA GLU A 141 0.60 8.72 0.85
C GLU A 141 0.89 7.84 -0.37
N ILE A 142 0.56 8.34 -1.56
CA ILE A 142 0.72 7.60 -2.82
C ILE A 142 1.63 8.40 -3.74
N LEU A 143 2.65 7.73 -4.27
CA LEU A 143 3.57 8.27 -5.26
C LEU A 143 3.27 7.66 -6.63
N HIS A 144 2.82 8.49 -7.57
CA HIS A 144 2.67 8.09 -8.97
C HIS A 144 3.99 8.31 -9.71
N ILE A 145 4.62 7.24 -10.18
CA ILE A 145 5.85 7.28 -10.99
C ILE A 145 5.53 6.71 -12.36
N SER A 146 6.06 7.32 -13.41
CA SER A 146 6.08 6.75 -14.75
C SER A 146 7.50 6.82 -15.31
N HIS A 147 7.90 5.78 -16.04
CA HIS A 147 9.08 5.86 -16.89
C HIS A 147 8.71 6.56 -18.20
N PRO A 148 9.64 7.30 -18.83
CA PRO A 148 9.44 7.77 -20.18
C PRO A 148 9.09 6.59 -21.08
N ARG A 149 8.01 6.69 -21.85
CA ARG A 149 7.80 5.76 -22.97
C ARG A 149 8.78 6.18 -24.06
N GLU A 150 9.74 5.30 -24.40
CA GLU A 150 10.45 5.43 -25.67
C GLU A 150 9.40 5.42 -26.78
N GLN A 151 9.38 6.47 -27.60
CA GLN A 151 8.47 6.56 -28.74
C GLN A 151 8.86 5.48 -29.76
N PRO A 152 7.90 4.70 -30.31
CA PRO A 152 8.17 3.77 -31.39
C PRO A 152 8.63 4.48 -32.67
#